data_AF-A0A398AW62-F1
#
_entry.id   AF-A0A398AW62-F1
#
_cell.length_a   1.000
_cell.length_b   1.000
_cell.length_c   1.000
_cell.angle_alpha   90.00
_cell.angle_beta   90.00
_cell.angle_gamma   90.00
#
_symmetry.space_group_name_H-M   'P 1'
#
loop_
_entity.id
_entity.type
_entity.pdbx_description
1 polymer ?
#
loop_
_entity_poly.entity_id
_entity_poly.type
_entity_poly.pdbx_seq_one_letter_code
_entity_poly.pdbx_strand_id
1 'polypeptide(L)'
;MSYTLKLEIDLTELNNNQKGKFLSEVIKLIPAQDFQSFRRAVSKKTEVYTAFDTEYDKIINIRKIIKLLDDNMMNLSIYQETEEKKIIISLLDLENIIDEFKVIHQLPYFTYHPNVYESGTISYFKDICEVCNQESSFFNEGCYGESDLEVICVHCIASGKAGKEHNVFFNYQYPISFNDDKKVEELNLRTPSILSWQEISWLEHCNDFCAYIGIVDCEGVSHLESELHSDLTIEASKYNLDYGDFKNALDSNIVGHLFKCLHCGKHRLTTDLP
;
A
#
# COMPACT_ATOMS: atom_id res chain seq x y z
N MET A 1 22.96 3.29 14.95
CA MET A 1 23.06 2.06 15.77
C MET A 1 21.96 1.15 15.27
N SER A 2 22.27 -0.10 14.91
CA SER A 2 21.23 -1.02 14.47
C SER A 2 20.29 -1.34 15.64
N TYR A 3 19.01 -1.49 15.32
CA TYR A 3 17.98 -1.85 16.28
C TYR A 3 16.98 -2.82 15.65
N THR A 4 16.24 -3.51 16.50
CA THR A 4 15.08 -4.31 16.12
C THR A 4 13.81 -3.72 16.69
N LEU A 5 12.76 -3.69 15.88
CA LEU A 5 11.39 -3.44 16.32
C LEU A 5 10.71 -4.78 16.61
N LYS A 6 10.06 -4.87 17.75
CA LYS A 6 9.36 -6.06 18.20
C LYS A 6 7.92 -5.71 18.57
N LEU A 7 6.98 -6.35 17.90
CA LEU A 7 5.56 -6.19 18.15
C LEU A 7 5.09 -7.30 19.11
N GLU A 8 4.56 -6.89 20.25
CA GLU A 8 3.94 -7.76 21.23
C GLU A 8 2.44 -7.50 21.27
N ILE A 9 1.64 -8.57 21.24
CA ILE A 9 0.17 -8.50 21.20
C ILE A 9 -0.43 -9.46 22.22
N ASP A 10 -1.51 -9.05 22.87
CA ASP A 10 -2.39 -9.88 23.70
C ASP A 10 -3.79 -9.93 23.08
N LEU A 11 -4.19 -11.09 22.55
CA LEU A 11 -5.52 -11.24 21.97
C LEU A 11 -6.52 -11.82 22.98
N THR A 12 -6.15 -12.04 24.24
CA THR A 12 -7.00 -12.79 25.19
C THR A 12 -8.37 -12.15 25.40
N GLU A 13 -8.43 -10.82 25.44
CA GLU A 13 -9.64 -10.03 25.65
C GLU A 13 -10.60 -10.00 24.45
N LEU A 14 -10.14 -10.38 23.25
CA LEU A 14 -10.98 -10.43 22.05
C LEU A 14 -11.90 -11.66 22.05
N ASN A 15 -13.09 -11.52 21.50
CA ASN A 15 -13.98 -12.66 21.29
C ASN A 15 -13.50 -13.56 20.13
N ASN A 16 -14.06 -14.77 20.01
CA ASN A 16 -13.61 -15.74 19.01
C ASN A 16 -13.77 -15.26 17.55
N ASN A 17 -14.80 -14.45 17.27
CA ASN A 17 -15.01 -13.91 15.92
C ASN A 17 -13.94 -12.85 15.59
N GLN A 18 -13.69 -11.92 16.51
CA GLN A 18 -12.64 -10.91 16.38
C GLN A 18 -11.25 -11.54 16.20
N LYS A 19 -10.93 -12.57 17.00
CA LYS A 19 -9.70 -13.36 16.86
C LYS A 19 -9.59 -13.99 15.47
N GLY A 20 -10.67 -14.60 14.99
CA GLY A 20 -10.74 -15.21 13.66
C GLY A 20 -10.48 -14.19 12.54
N LYS A 21 -11.20 -13.06 12.56
CA LYS A 21 -11.04 -11.97 11.58
C LYS A 21 -9.60 -11.45 11.58
N PHE A 22 -9.05 -11.10 12.75
CA PHE A 22 -7.68 -10.60 12.88
C PHE A 22 -6.64 -11.57 12.31
N LEU A 23 -6.70 -12.84 12.71
CA LEU A 23 -5.76 -13.86 12.22
C LEU A 23 -5.87 -14.10 10.71
N SER A 24 -7.09 -14.04 10.16
CA SER A 24 -7.35 -14.16 8.73
C SER A 24 -6.78 -12.99 7.92
N GLU A 25 -6.73 -11.79 8.49
CA GLU A 25 -6.11 -10.65 7.82
C GLU A 25 -4.58 -10.66 7.96
N VAL A 26 -4.05 -10.97 9.14
CA VAL A 26 -2.60 -11.03 9.35
C VAL A 26 -1.93 -12.05 8.44
N ILE A 27 -2.52 -13.23 8.22
CA ILE A 27 -1.91 -14.27 7.36
C ILE A 27 -1.79 -13.84 5.89
N LYS A 28 -2.57 -12.86 5.44
CA LYS A 28 -2.46 -12.27 4.09
C LYS A 28 -1.32 -11.25 4.00
N LEU A 29 -0.90 -10.67 5.12
CA LEU A 29 0.10 -9.60 5.19
C LEU A 29 1.53 -10.11 5.33
N ILE A 30 1.73 -11.26 5.98
CA ILE A 30 3.06 -11.75 6.35
C ILE A 30 3.32 -13.18 5.85
N PRO A 31 4.59 -13.55 5.63
CA PRO A 31 4.96 -14.92 5.28
C PRO A 31 4.48 -15.94 6.32
N ALA A 32 4.12 -17.15 5.86
CA ALA A 32 3.57 -18.20 6.71
C ALA A 32 4.49 -18.60 7.89
N GLN A 33 5.81 -18.46 7.72
CA GLN A 33 6.80 -18.74 8.77
C GLN A 33 6.71 -17.77 9.96
N ASP A 34 6.35 -16.51 9.72
CA ASP A 34 6.25 -15.49 10.76
C ASP A 34 4.89 -15.53 11.48
N PHE A 35 3.91 -16.25 10.92
CA PHE A 35 2.55 -16.33 11.46
C PHE A 35 2.43 -17.21 12.73
N GLN A 36 3.39 -18.09 13.01
CA GLN A 36 3.24 -19.08 14.08
C GLN A 36 3.05 -18.43 15.48
N SER A 37 3.73 -17.31 15.73
CA SER A 37 3.66 -16.61 17.02
C SER A 37 2.29 -15.97 17.27
N PHE A 38 1.57 -15.55 16.22
CA PHE A 38 0.21 -15.01 16.34
C PHE A 38 -0.79 -16.03 16.89
N ARG A 39 -0.64 -17.31 16.56
CA ARG A 39 -1.50 -18.36 17.13
C ARG A 39 -1.33 -18.50 18.64
N ARG A 40 -0.15 -18.17 19.18
CA ARG A 40 0.12 -18.21 20.63
C ARG A 40 -0.49 -16.99 21.33
N ALA A 41 -0.53 -15.85 20.65
CA ALA A 41 -1.11 -14.59 21.14
C ALA A 41 -2.60 -14.69 21.53
N VAL A 42 -3.33 -15.68 20.99
CA VAL A 42 -4.74 -15.98 21.30
C VAL A 42 -4.98 -16.28 22.78
N SER A 43 -3.95 -16.81 23.47
CA SER A 43 -4.06 -17.32 24.84
C SER A 43 -3.23 -16.56 25.87
N LYS A 44 -2.32 -15.69 25.42
CA LYS A 44 -1.42 -14.91 26.27
C LYS A 44 -0.74 -13.81 25.47
N LYS A 45 -0.33 -12.73 26.14
CA LYS A 45 0.59 -11.75 25.58
C LYS A 45 1.85 -12.41 25.01
N THR A 46 2.15 -12.12 23.74
CA THR A 46 3.22 -12.80 22.99
C THR A 46 3.91 -11.80 22.03
N GLU A 47 5.24 -11.88 21.92
CA GLU A 47 6.00 -11.25 20.83
C GLU A 47 5.67 -11.97 19.51
N VAL A 48 4.97 -11.29 18.62
CA VAL A 48 4.39 -11.89 17.41
C VAL A 48 5.17 -11.58 16.14
N TYR A 49 5.90 -10.47 16.09
CA TYR A 49 6.57 -10.03 14.88
C TYR A 49 7.83 -9.22 15.20
N THR A 50 8.86 -9.33 14.35
CA THR A 50 10.15 -8.64 14.52
C THR A 50 10.63 -8.10 13.18
N ALA A 51 11.15 -6.88 13.19
CA ALA A 51 11.75 -6.22 12.02
C ALA A 51 13.10 -5.62 12.41
N PHE A 52 14.13 -5.84 11.60
CA PHE A 52 15.39 -5.09 11.70
C PHE A 52 15.20 -3.67 11.12
N ASP A 53 16.03 -2.72 11.56
CA ASP A 53 16.04 -1.33 11.09
C ASP A 53 16.26 -1.18 9.57
N THR A 54 16.76 -2.22 8.91
CA THR A 54 16.96 -2.30 7.46
C THR A 54 15.82 -2.97 6.69
N GLU A 55 14.84 -3.57 7.35
CA GLU A 55 13.75 -4.36 6.74
C GLU A 55 12.46 -3.54 6.63
N TYR A 56 12.43 -2.62 5.66
CA TYR A 56 11.31 -1.69 5.49
C TYR A 56 9.94 -2.37 5.34
N ASP A 57 9.88 -3.45 4.56
CA ASP A 57 8.68 -4.26 4.36
C ASP A 57 8.12 -4.79 5.69
N LYS A 58 9.00 -5.29 6.57
CA LYS A 58 8.60 -5.78 7.88
C LYS A 58 8.19 -4.66 8.83
N ILE A 59 8.86 -3.50 8.77
CA ILE A 59 8.45 -2.31 9.55
C ILE A 59 7.04 -1.87 9.12
N ILE A 60 6.75 -1.84 7.81
CA ILE A 60 5.42 -1.55 7.30
C ILE A 60 4.40 -2.62 7.72
N ASN A 61 4.78 -3.89 7.73
CA ASN A 61 3.90 -4.95 8.24
C ASN A 61 3.55 -4.76 9.72
N ILE A 62 4.48 -4.33 10.58
CA ILE A 62 4.16 -3.95 11.97
C ILE A 62 3.04 -2.91 11.99
N ARG A 63 3.17 -1.82 11.20
CA ARG A 63 2.14 -0.78 11.11
C ARG A 63 0.80 -1.33 10.60
N LYS A 64 0.80 -2.17 9.56
CA LYS A 64 -0.41 -2.79 9.00
C LYS A 64 -1.11 -3.69 10.04
N ILE A 65 -0.35 -4.51 10.77
CA ILE A 65 -0.88 -5.39 11.83
C ILE A 65 -1.51 -4.56 12.96
N ILE A 66 -0.89 -3.46 13.37
CA ILE A 66 -1.43 -2.56 14.41
C ILE A 66 -2.77 -1.97 13.96
N LYS A 67 -2.90 -1.51 12.72
CA LYS A 67 -4.15 -0.95 12.20
C LYS A 67 -5.32 -1.94 12.22
N LEU A 68 -5.06 -3.24 12.11
CA LEU A 68 -6.09 -4.27 12.26
C LEU A 68 -6.62 -4.39 13.71
N LEU A 69 -5.95 -3.78 14.67
CA LEU A 69 -6.28 -3.78 16.10
C LEU A 69 -6.79 -2.43 16.61
N ASP A 70 -6.82 -1.37 15.79
CA ASP A 70 -6.98 0.02 16.24
C ASP A 70 -8.29 0.30 17.01
N ASP A 71 -9.29 -0.58 16.94
CA ASP A 71 -10.46 -0.50 17.83
C ASP A 71 -10.16 -0.88 19.30
N ASN A 72 -9.00 -1.46 19.63
CA ASN A 72 -8.60 -1.94 20.96
C ASN A 72 -7.10 -1.76 21.27
N MET A 73 -6.62 -0.51 21.28
CA MET A 73 -5.23 -0.10 21.60
C MET A 73 -4.63 -0.66 22.90
N MET A 74 -5.44 -1.18 23.83
CA MET A 74 -4.99 -1.73 25.13
C MET A 74 -4.17 -3.03 25.01
N ASN A 75 -4.18 -3.66 23.84
CA ASN A 75 -3.72 -5.04 23.66
C ASN A 75 -2.35 -5.18 22.98
N LEU A 76 -1.57 -4.11 22.84
CA LEU A 76 -0.28 -4.19 22.16
C LEU A 76 0.84 -3.38 22.84
N SER A 77 2.07 -3.73 22.51
CA SER A 77 3.27 -3.00 22.89
C SER A 77 4.32 -3.11 21.79
N ILE A 78 4.97 -2.00 21.45
CA ILE A 78 6.05 -1.96 20.46
C ILE A 78 7.35 -1.71 21.21
N TYR A 79 8.33 -2.57 21.02
CA TYR A 79 9.64 -2.41 21.62
C TYR A 79 10.67 -2.07 20.56
N GLN A 80 11.51 -1.09 20.84
CA GLN A 80 12.76 -0.87 20.13
C GLN A 80 13.90 -1.44 20.98
N GLU A 81 14.62 -2.41 20.43
CA GLU A 81 15.69 -3.13 21.12
C GLU A 81 17.02 -2.94 20.38
N THR A 82 18.04 -2.57 21.15
CA THR A 82 19.45 -2.41 20.75
C THR A 82 20.29 -3.31 21.66
N GLU A 83 21.60 -3.42 21.42
CA GLU A 83 22.50 -4.16 22.31
C GLU A 83 22.50 -3.65 23.76
N GLU A 84 22.20 -2.35 23.97
CA GLU A 84 22.32 -1.69 25.27
C GLU A 84 20.99 -1.56 26.02
N LYS A 85 19.87 -1.46 25.29
CA LYS A 85 18.56 -1.16 25.86
C LYS A 85 17.41 -1.74 25.06
N LYS A 86 16.33 -2.04 25.77
CA LYS A 86 14.99 -2.32 25.23
C LYS A 86 14.02 -1.29 25.81
N ILE A 87 13.41 -0.49 24.94
CA ILE A 87 12.44 0.55 25.33
C ILE A 87 11.11 0.32 24.64
N ILE A 88 10.02 0.75 25.27
CA ILE A 88 8.70 0.80 24.64
C ILE A 88 8.62 2.11 23.85
N ILE A 89 8.13 2.03 22.61
CA ILE A 89 7.89 3.19 21.75
C ILE A 89 6.41 3.36 21.45
N SER A 90 6.00 4.59 21.15
CA SER A 90 4.63 4.93 20.77
C SER A 90 4.36 4.68 19.28
N LEU A 91 3.09 4.78 18.87
CA LEU A 91 2.73 4.77 17.45
C LEU A 91 3.34 5.96 16.70
N LEU A 92 3.40 7.13 17.34
CA LEU A 92 4.03 8.30 16.75
C LEU A 92 5.53 8.06 16.49
N ASP A 93 6.22 7.38 17.42
CA ASP A 93 7.62 7.01 17.23
C ASP A 93 7.79 6.01 16.07
N LEU A 94 6.85 5.06 15.90
CA LEU A 94 6.85 4.14 14.77
C LEU A 94 6.67 4.88 13.43
N GLU A 95 5.73 5.83 13.33
CA GLU A 95 5.56 6.64 12.11
C GLU A 95 6.81 7.48 11.82
N ASN A 96 7.42 8.09 12.85
CA ASN A 96 8.67 8.82 12.69
C ASN A 96 9.79 7.91 12.16
N ILE A 97 9.90 6.67 12.64
CA ILE A 97 10.88 5.69 12.13
C ILE A 97 10.64 5.40 10.64
N ILE A 98 9.37 5.21 10.24
CA ILE A 98 9.02 4.95 8.83
C ILE A 98 9.38 6.14 7.94
N ASP A 99 9.09 7.36 8.40
CA ASP A 99 9.38 8.58 7.65
C ASP A 99 10.90 8.84 7.57
N GLU A 100 11.63 8.67 8.68
CA GLU A 100 13.09 8.76 8.71
C GLU A 100 13.74 7.73 7.79
N PHE A 101 13.21 6.51 7.73
CA PHE A 101 13.69 5.49 6.80
C PHE A 101 13.60 5.99 5.35
N LYS A 102 12.44 6.53 4.93
CA LYS A 102 12.24 7.07 3.58
C LYS A 102 13.27 8.17 3.26
N VAL A 103 13.56 9.03 4.23
CA VAL A 103 14.53 10.13 4.08
C VAL A 103 15.96 9.61 3.97
N ILE A 104 16.39 8.72 4.88
CA ILE A 104 17.75 8.17 4.90
C ILE A 104 18.05 7.40 3.60
N HIS A 105 17.08 6.64 3.11
CA HIS A 105 17.19 5.89 1.86
C HIS A 105 16.85 6.70 0.61
N GLN A 106 16.56 8.00 0.76
CA GLN A 106 16.21 8.92 -0.34
C GLN A 106 15.14 8.34 -1.25
N LEU A 107 14.10 7.74 -0.65
CA LEU A 107 13.01 7.12 -1.40
C LEU A 107 12.20 8.22 -2.11
N PRO A 108 12.01 8.13 -3.43
CA PRO A 108 11.26 9.14 -4.17
C PRO A 108 9.79 9.20 -3.74
N TYR A 109 9.24 10.41 -3.74
CA TYR A 109 7.80 10.62 -3.59
C TYR A 109 7.13 10.62 -4.96
N PHE A 110 6.01 9.91 -5.08
CA PHE A 110 5.24 9.80 -6.33
C PHE A 110 3.89 10.52 -6.16
N THR A 111 3.71 11.61 -6.89
CA THR A 111 2.55 12.49 -6.76
C THR A 111 1.23 11.76 -6.93
N TYR A 112 1.13 10.89 -7.94
CA TYR A 112 -0.09 10.15 -8.21
C TYR A 112 -0.19 8.85 -7.41
N HIS A 113 0.91 8.33 -6.84
CA HIS A 113 0.89 7.10 -6.03
C HIS A 113 1.62 7.32 -4.70
N PRO A 114 1.09 8.20 -3.81
CA PRO A 114 1.80 8.63 -2.61
C PRO A 114 2.08 7.49 -1.62
N ASN A 115 1.27 6.42 -1.65
CA ASN A 115 1.39 5.25 -0.78
C ASN A 115 2.04 4.05 -1.50
N VAL A 116 2.84 4.27 -2.55
CA VAL A 116 3.38 3.20 -3.42
C VAL A 116 4.17 2.14 -2.68
N TYR A 117 4.84 2.53 -1.60
CA TYR A 117 5.61 1.62 -0.77
C TYR A 117 4.72 0.75 0.11
N GLU A 118 3.46 1.13 0.32
CA GLU A 118 2.56 0.46 1.24
C GLU A 118 1.39 -0.23 0.54
N SER A 119 1.13 0.13 -0.72
CA SER A 119 0.11 -0.46 -1.60
C SER A 119 0.41 -1.90 -2.00
N GLY A 120 1.67 -2.33 -1.90
CA GLY A 120 2.12 -3.66 -2.34
C GLY A 120 2.65 -3.70 -3.77
N THR A 121 2.64 -2.57 -4.50
CA THR A 121 3.23 -2.47 -5.85
C THR A 121 4.74 -2.69 -5.85
N ILE A 122 5.44 -2.23 -4.81
CA ILE A 122 6.91 -2.30 -4.74
C ILE A 122 7.33 -3.59 -4.05
N SER A 123 8.24 -4.31 -4.70
CA SER A 123 8.92 -5.48 -4.15
C SER A 123 10.18 -5.09 -3.40
N TYR A 124 10.43 -5.82 -2.31
CA TYR A 124 11.50 -5.56 -1.35
C TYR A 124 12.51 -6.70 -1.32
N PHE A 125 13.58 -6.56 -2.08
CA PHE A 125 14.70 -7.51 -2.10
C PHE A 125 15.96 -6.79 -2.60
N LYS A 126 17.14 -7.28 -2.20
CA LYS A 126 18.41 -6.71 -2.68
C LYS A 126 18.75 -7.27 -4.05
N ASP A 127 18.92 -6.38 -5.02
CA ASP A 127 19.36 -6.72 -6.38
C ASP A 127 19.99 -5.53 -7.09
N ILE A 128 20.43 -5.72 -8.33
CA ILE A 128 20.97 -4.70 -9.23
C ILE A 128 19.88 -4.27 -10.21
N CYS A 129 19.60 -2.96 -10.30
CA CYS A 129 18.64 -2.44 -11.25
C CYS A 129 19.15 -2.53 -12.70
N GLU A 130 18.32 -3.04 -13.61
CA GLU A 130 18.67 -3.23 -15.03
C GLU A 130 18.87 -1.91 -15.81
N VAL A 131 18.37 -0.79 -15.29
CA VAL A 131 18.46 0.54 -15.94
C VAL A 131 19.69 1.33 -15.49
N CYS A 132 20.04 1.30 -14.20
CA CYS A 132 21.16 2.09 -13.68
C CYS A 132 22.38 1.26 -13.26
N ASN A 133 22.26 -0.07 -13.25
CA ASN A 133 23.29 -1.00 -12.79
C ASN A 133 23.78 -0.68 -11.36
N GLN A 134 22.92 -0.10 -10.52
CA GLN A 134 23.19 0.16 -9.11
C GLN A 134 22.39 -0.81 -8.23
N GLU A 135 22.96 -1.16 -7.08
CA GLU A 135 22.25 -1.91 -6.04
C GLU A 135 21.07 -1.10 -5.50
N SER A 136 19.94 -1.76 -5.30
CA SER A 136 18.74 -1.19 -4.67
C SER A 136 18.04 -2.25 -3.81
N SER A 137 17.01 -1.83 -3.07
CA SER A 137 16.13 -2.72 -2.31
C SER A 137 14.64 -2.47 -2.56
N PHE A 138 14.32 -1.61 -3.54
CA PHE A 138 12.97 -1.14 -3.83
C PHE A 138 12.75 -1.21 -5.34
N PHE A 139 11.97 -2.19 -5.78
CA PHE A 139 11.81 -2.52 -7.19
C PHE A 139 10.34 -2.52 -7.62
N ASN A 140 10.10 -1.98 -8.81
CA ASN A 140 8.91 -2.33 -9.59
C ASN A 140 9.28 -3.55 -10.44
N GLU A 141 8.42 -4.56 -10.41
CA GLU A 141 8.57 -5.75 -11.24
C GLU A 141 7.81 -5.56 -12.56
N GLY A 142 8.51 -5.75 -13.67
CA GLY A 142 7.98 -5.59 -15.02
C GLY A 142 7.71 -4.13 -15.43
N CYS A 143 7.39 -3.97 -16.71
CA CYS A 143 6.92 -2.72 -17.32
C CYS A 143 6.28 -3.03 -18.69
N TYR A 144 5.63 -2.03 -19.27
CA TYR A 144 5.17 -2.11 -20.65
C TYR A 144 6.19 -1.42 -21.57
N GLY A 145 6.40 -1.94 -22.78
CA GLY A 145 7.26 -1.29 -23.77
C GLY A 145 7.99 -2.28 -24.66
N GLU A 146 9.00 -1.79 -25.37
CA GLU A 146 9.84 -2.62 -26.25
C GLU A 146 10.92 -3.39 -25.50
N SER A 147 11.38 -2.85 -24.36
CA SER A 147 12.41 -3.49 -23.54
C SER A 147 11.77 -4.45 -22.54
N ASP A 148 12.34 -5.64 -22.44
CA ASP A 148 11.96 -6.70 -21.50
C ASP A 148 12.70 -6.49 -20.17
N LEU A 149 12.36 -5.41 -19.46
CA LEU A 149 12.93 -5.08 -18.16
C LEU A 149 12.04 -5.65 -17.04
N GLU A 150 12.65 -6.42 -16.16
CA GLU A 150 11.98 -7.13 -15.08
C GLU A 150 12.18 -6.45 -13.73
N VAL A 151 13.35 -5.87 -13.45
CA VAL A 151 13.67 -5.30 -12.12
C VAL A 151 14.18 -3.87 -12.21
N ILE A 152 13.27 -2.91 -11.99
CA ILE A 152 13.54 -1.48 -12.12
C ILE A 152 13.46 -0.80 -10.75
N CYS A 153 14.54 -0.18 -10.29
CA CYS A 153 14.52 0.53 -9.01
C CYS A 153 13.61 1.77 -9.07
N VAL A 154 12.98 2.09 -7.95
CA VAL A 154 12.08 3.25 -7.81
C VAL A 154 12.74 4.58 -8.22
N HIS A 155 14.06 4.73 -8.06
CA HIS A 155 14.79 5.93 -8.48
C HIS A 155 14.86 6.10 -10.00
N CYS A 156 14.99 5.01 -10.76
CA CYS A 156 14.96 5.04 -12.23
C CYS A 156 13.58 5.39 -12.77
N ILE A 157 12.52 4.97 -12.06
CA ILE A 157 11.13 5.35 -12.35
C ILE A 157 10.95 6.84 -12.07
N ALA A 158 11.26 7.27 -10.85
CA ALA A 158 11.04 8.65 -10.40
C ALA A 158 11.82 9.68 -11.24
N SER A 159 13.03 9.36 -11.70
CA SER A 159 13.82 10.23 -12.59
C SER A 159 13.31 10.25 -14.04
N GLY A 160 12.47 9.29 -14.42
CA GLY A 160 12.07 9.04 -15.81
C GLY A 160 13.17 8.42 -16.66
N LYS A 161 14.29 7.99 -16.05
CA LYS A 161 15.41 7.38 -16.75
C LYS A 161 14.99 6.10 -17.47
N ALA A 162 14.23 5.23 -16.78
CA ALA A 162 13.74 3.97 -17.35
C ALA A 162 12.96 4.23 -18.65
N GLY A 163 11.94 5.09 -18.60
CA GLY A 163 11.13 5.37 -19.78
C GLY A 163 11.87 6.06 -20.91
N LYS A 164 12.83 6.95 -20.61
CA LYS A 164 13.58 7.71 -21.62
C LYS A 164 14.66 6.90 -22.33
N GLU A 165 15.35 6.02 -21.62
CA GLU A 165 16.48 5.26 -22.18
C GLU A 165 16.04 3.92 -22.77
N HIS A 166 14.92 3.36 -22.30
CA HIS A 166 14.47 2.01 -22.67
C HIS A 166 13.09 1.96 -23.34
N ASN A 167 12.46 3.12 -23.60
CA ASN A 167 11.12 3.21 -24.19
C ASN A 167 10.06 2.37 -23.46
N VAL A 168 10.10 2.40 -22.12
CA VAL A 168 9.14 1.70 -21.26
C VAL A 168 8.21 2.67 -20.54
N PHE A 169 7.03 2.20 -20.17
CA PHE A 169 6.05 2.92 -19.39
C PHE A 169 5.47 1.99 -18.32
N PHE A 170 5.01 2.58 -17.23
CA PHE A 170 4.45 1.89 -16.08
C PHE A 170 2.93 1.98 -16.05
N ASN A 171 2.36 3.03 -16.66
CA ASN A 171 0.92 3.18 -16.88
C ASN A 171 0.66 3.53 -18.34
N TYR A 172 -0.54 3.23 -18.83
CA TYR A 172 -0.94 3.55 -20.21
C TYR A 172 -2.22 4.38 -20.26
N GLN A 173 -2.15 5.59 -19.71
CA GLN A 173 -3.31 6.41 -19.44
C GLN A 173 -3.30 7.70 -20.28
N TYR A 174 -4.45 8.02 -20.89
CA TYR A 174 -4.66 9.24 -21.67
C TYR A 174 -5.85 10.01 -21.11
N PRO A 175 -5.66 11.25 -20.65
CA PRO A 175 -6.70 11.98 -19.95
C PRO A 175 -7.80 12.44 -20.89
N ILE A 176 -9.04 12.43 -20.39
CA ILE A 176 -10.22 12.91 -21.12
C ILE A 176 -10.54 14.36 -20.73
N SER A 177 -10.33 14.73 -19.47
CA SER A 177 -10.77 16.03 -18.93
C SER A 177 -9.75 17.16 -19.12
N PHE A 178 -8.51 16.86 -19.50
CA PHE A 178 -7.46 17.85 -19.70
C PHE A 178 -6.47 17.44 -20.79
N ASN A 179 -5.62 18.39 -21.21
CA ASN A 179 -4.55 18.17 -22.17
C ASN A 179 -3.24 18.79 -21.64
N ASP A 180 -2.41 17.98 -20.98
CA ASP A 180 -1.13 18.38 -20.39
C ASP A 180 -0.12 17.23 -20.46
N ASP A 181 0.77 17.28 -21.44
CA ASP A 181 1.77 16.24 -21.70
C ASP A 181 2.69 15.99 -20.50
N LYS A 182 2.94 16.98 -19.64
CA LYS A 182 3.81 16.79 -18.47
C LYS A 182 3.15 15.92 -17.41
N LYS A 183 1.85 16.08 -17.21
CA LYS A 183 1.09 15.24 -16.27
C LYS A 183 0.99 13.81 -16.79
N VAL A 184 0.82 13.66 -18.10
CA VAL A 184 0.81 12.36 -18.77
C VAL A 184 2.18 11.67 -18.68
N GLU A 185 3.28 12.40 -18.92
CA GLU A 185 4.64 11.88 -18.75
C GLU A 185 4.90 11.45 -17.30
N GLU A 186 4.50 12.28 -16.33
CA GLU A 186 4.67 11.99 -14.89
C GLU A 186 3.92 10.72 -14.48
N LEU A 187 2.69 10.52 -14.97
CA LEU A 187 1.93 9.31 -14.67
C LEU A 187 2.51 8.09 -15.39
N ASN A 188 2.65 8.15 -16.71
CA ASN A 188 2.96 6.97 -17.51
C ASN A 188 4.42 6.54 -17.39
N LEU A 189 5.37 7.46 -17.24
CA LEU A 189 6.80 7.13 -17.21
C LEU A 189 7.43 7.19 -15.82
N ARG A 190 6.80 7.90 -14.87
CA ARG A 190 7.44 8.25 -13.60
C ARG A 190 6.65 7.84 -12.37
N THR A 191 5.53 7.13 -12.53
CA THR A 191 4.72 6.62 -11.42
C THR A 191 4.60 5.09 -11.54
N PRO A 192 4.98 4.30 -10.53
CA PRO A 192 4.74 2.86 -10.52
C PRO A 192 3.26 2.53 -10.65
N SER A 193 2.93 1.42 -11.31
CA SER A 193 1.56 1.00 -11.57
C SER A 193 0.79 0.64 -10.29
N ILE A 194 -0.53 0.54 -10.41
CA ILE A 194 -1.35 -0.06 -9.36
C ILE A 194 -1.27 -1.57 -9.52
N LEU A 195 -0.98 -2.28 -8.42
CA LEU A 195 -1.06 -3.74 -8.41
C LEU A 195 -2.53 -4.16 -8.46
N SER A 196 -2.93 -4.77 -9.57
CA SER A 196 -4.30 -5.21 -9.84
C SER A 196 -4.30 -6.34 -10.87
N TRP A 197 -5.41 -7.07 -10.95
CA TRP A 197 -5.55 -8.16 -11.93
C TRP A 197 -5.80 -7.60 -13.33
N GLN A 198 -6.62 -6.55 -13.44
CA GLN A 198 -6.82 -5.79 -14.68
C GLN A 198 -6.12 -4.45 -14.61
N GLU A 199 -5.88 -3.81 -15.76
CA GLU A 199 -5.38 -2.44 -15.77
C GLU A 199 -6.43 -1.48 -15.19
N ILE A 200 -6.11 -0.81 -14.08
CA ILE A 200 -6.96 0.20 -13.48
C ILE A 200 -6.84 1.51 -14.26
N SER A 201 -7.98 2.03 -14.73
CA SER A 201 -8.02 3.38 -15.30
C SER A 201 -7.75 4.41 -14.21
N TRP A 202 -6.78 5.29 -14.45
CA TRP A 202 -6.41 6.32 -13.47
C TRP A 202 -7.45 7.43 -13.45
N LEU A 203 -8.07 7.65 -12.29
CA LEU A 203 -9.18 8.59 -12.19
C LEU A 203 -8.74 10.05 -12.25
N GLU A 204 -9.59 10.89 -12.83
CA GLU A 204 -9.33 12.31 -13.04
C GLU A 204 -10.29 13.18 -12.22
N HIS A 205 -9.81 14.34 -11.75
CA HIS A 205 -10.65 15.38 -11.15
C HIS A 205 -9.90 16.72 -11.14
N CYS A 206 -10.62 17.84 -11.37
CA CYS A 206 -10.02 19.18 -11.45
C CYS A 206 -8.90 19.30 -12.50
N ASN A 207 -9.11 18.72 -13.70
CA ASN A 207 -8.16 18.78 -14.82
C ASN A 207 -6.76 18.21 -14.46
N ASP A 208 -6.76 17.15 -13.66
CA ASP A 208 -5.57 16.45 -13.19
C ASP A 208 -5.88 14.98 -12.89
N PHE A 209 -4.84 14.15 -12.85
CA PHE A 209 -4.95 12.81 -12.29
C PHE A 209 -5.09 12.88 -10.77
N CYS A 210 -5.91 12.00 -10.20
CA CYS A 210 -6.03 11.86 -8.76
C CYS A 210 -4.86 11.02 -8.20
N ALA A 211 -4.53 11.20 -6.92
CA ALA A 211 -3.62 10.33 -6.21
C ALA A 211 -4.32 9.02 -5.80
N TYR A 212 -3.73 7.87 -6.12
CA TYR A 212 -4.17 6.57 -5.65
C TYR A 212 -3.89 6.42 -4.15
N ILE A 213 -4.93 6.10 -3.39
CA ILE A 213 -4.87 5.96 -1.93
C ILE A 213 -4.66 4.50 -1.52
N GLY A 214 -5.37 3.58 -2.17
CA GLY A 214 -5.29 2.16 -1.86
C GLY A 214 -6.58 1.41 -2.15
N ILE A 215 -6.57 0.12 -1.77
CA ILE A 215 -7.74 -0.75 -1.82
C ILE A 215 -8.68 -0.41 -0.66
N VAL A 216 -9.99 -0.44 -0.92
CA VAL A 216 -11.05 -0.18 0.05
C VAL A 216 -12.20 -1.16 -0.10
N ASP A 217 -12.86 -1.44 1.02
CA ASP A 217 -14.12 -2.17 1.13
C ASP A 217 -15.28 -1.19 1.41
N CYS A 218 -16.50 -1.71 1.55
CA CYS A 218 -17.69 -0.87 1.79
C CYS A 218 -17.58 -0.11 3.14
N GLU A 219 -17.05 -0.78 4.16
CA GLU A 219 -16.85 -0.19 5.49
C GLU A 219 -15.85 0.98 5.43
N GLY A 220 -14.73 0.80 4.73
CA GLY A 220 -13.65 1.75 4.58
C GLY A 220 -14.05 3.05 3.87
N VAL A 221 -15.05 3.02 2.99
CA VAL A 221 -15.57 4.22 2.31
C VAL A 221 -16.94 4.70 2.81
N SER A 222 -17.49 4.08 3.85
CA SER A 222 -18.81 4.45 4.41
C SER A 222 -18.89 5.93 4.80
N HIS A 223 -17.82 6.49 5.36
CA HIS A 223 -17.71 7.90 5.71
C HIS A 223 -17.62 8.86 4.49
N LEU A 224 -17.38 8.31 3.30
CA LEU A 224 -17.32 9.03 2.01
C LEU A 224 -18.53 8.73 1.12
N GLU A 225 -19.54 8.01 1.61
CA GLU A 225 -20.63 7.50 0.78
C GLU A 225 -21.35 8.60 -0.01
N SER A 226 -21.64 9.73 0.62
CA SER A 226 -22.30 10.86 -0.05
C SER A 226 -21.44 11.48 -1.15
N GLU A 227 -20.12 11.44 -1.00
CA GLU A 227 -19.17 11.98 -1.98
C GLU A 227 -19.01 11.01 -3.16
N LEU A 228 -18.89 9.72 -2.87
CA LEU A 228 -18.67 8.66 -3.85
C LEU A 228 -19.96 8.16 -4.52
N HIS A 229 -21.13 8.65 -4.12
CA HIS A 229 -22.42 8.13 -4.60
C HIS A 229 -22.52 8.02 -6.13
N SER A 230 -21.99 9.02 -6.86
CA SER A 230 -21.97 8.99 -8.33
C SER A 230 -21.07 7.89 -8.88
N ASP A 231 -19.85 7.75 -8.34
CA ASP A 231 -18.89 6.75 -8.77
C ASP A 231 -19.41 5.34 -8.45
N LEU A 232 -19.90 5.11 -7.22
CA LEU A 232 -20.50 3.85 -6.81
C LEU A 232 -21.68 3.44 -7.69
N THR A 233 -22.51 4.39 -8.13
CA THR A 233 -23.63 4.11 -9.04
C THR A 233 -23.14 3.70 -10.43
N ILE A 234 -22.09 4.36 -10.94
CA ILE A 234 -21.47 4.02 -12.23
C ILE A 234 -20.84 2.63 -12.15
N GLU A 235 -20.04 2.35 -11.11
CA GLU A 235 -19.39 1.05 -10.94
C GLU A 235 -20.42 -0.07 -10.76
N ALA A 236 -21.47 0.11 -9.95
CA ALA A 236 -22.55 -0.88 -9.81
C ALA A 236 -23.20 -1.24 -11.16
N SER A 237 -23.39 -0.25 -12.03
CA SER A 237 -23.96 -0.46 -13.36
C SER A 237 -23.08 -1.31 -14.27
N LYS A 238 -21.74 -1.25 -14.13
CA LYS A 238 -20.80 -2.10 -14.91
C LYS A 238 -21.03 -3.60 -14.64
N TYR A 239 -21.47 -3.94 -13.42
CA TYR A 239 -21.75 -5.31 -13.00
C TYR A 239 -23.24 -5.69 -13.08
N ASN A 240 -24.11 -4.78 -13.56
CA ASN A 240 -25.57 -4.94 -13.54
C ASN A 240 -26.12 -5.21 -12.12
N LEU A 241 -25.51 -4.63 -11.10
CA LEU A 241 -25.95 -4.73 -9.71
C LEU A 241 -26.73 -3.47 -9.31
N ASP A 242 -27.68 -3.63 -8.40
CA ASP A 242 -28.21 -2.47 -7.69
C ASP A 242 -27.23 -1.99 -6.62
N TYR A 243 -27.49 -0.81 -6.07
CA TYR A 243 -26.59 -0.18 -5.11
C TYR A 243 -26.39 -0.99 -3.82
N GLY A 244 -27.41 -1.72 -3.36
CA GLY A 244 -27.31 -2.55 -2.16
C GLY A 244 -26.48 -3.81 -2.41
N ASP A 245 -26.73 -4.48 -3.53
CA ASP A 245 -25.98 -5.68 -3.93
C ASP A 245 -24.52 -5.36 -4.24
N PHE A 246 -24.26 -4.20 -4.85
CA PHE A 246 -22.90 -3.75 -5.13
C PHE A 246 -22.06 -3.52 -3.86
N LYS A 247 -22.66 -2.97 -2.80
CA LYS A 247 -21.97 -2.85 -1.50
C LYS A 247 -21.56 -4.20 -0.94
N ASN A 248 -22.44 -5.20 -1.00
CA ASN A 248 -22.11 -6.55 -0.56
C ASN A 248 -21.03 -7.19 -1.45
N ALA A 249 -21.02 -6.87 -2.74
CA ALA A 249 -20.01 -7.35 -3.67
C ALA A 249 -18.62 -6.75 -3.40
N LEU A 250 -18.52 -5.47 -3.03
CA LEU A 250 -17.27 -4.82 -2.60
C LEU A 250 -16.61 -5.49 -1.39
N ASP A 251 -17.40 -6.14 -0.54
CA ASP A 251 -16.88 -6.84 0.64
C ASP A 251 -16.50 -8.31 0.36
N SER A 252 -16.73 -8.81 -0.85
CA SER A 252 -16.57 -10.23 -1.18
C SER A 252 -15.79 -10.49 -2.46
N ASN A 253 -16.28 -10.00 -3.60
CA ASN A 253 -15.87 -10.46 -4.93
C ASN A 253 -15.52 -9.29 -5.88
N ILE A 254 -15.49 -8.06 -5.39
CA ILE A 254 -15.11 -6.85 -6.13
C ILE A 254 -14.14 -6.06 -5.26
N VAL A 255 -13.06 -5.56 -5.85
CA VAL A 255 -12.04 -4.77 -5.16
C VAL A 255 -12.27 -3.29 -5.45
N GLY A 256 -12.44 -2.47 -4.41
CA GLY A 256 -12.53 -1.01 -4.56
C GLY A 256 -11.17 -0.35 -4.60
N HIS A 257 -10.96 0.57 -5.54
CA HIS A 257 -9.74 1.37 -5.68
C HIS A 257 -10.07 2.85 -5.42
N LEU A 258 -9.56 3.38 -4.30
CA LEU A 258 -9.82 4.76 -3.89
C LEU A 258 -8.75 5.71 -4.40
N PHE A 259 -9.19 6.85 -4.92
CA PHE A 259 -8.37 7.95 -5.39
C PHE A 259 -8.75 9.25 -4.69
N LYS A 260 -7.83 10.21 -4.63
CA LYS A 260 -8.05 11.55 -4.06
C LYS A 260 -7.55 12.63 -4.99
N CYS A 261 -8.40 13.60 -5.30
CA CYS A 261 -8.03 14.77 -6.08
C CYS A 261 -6.96 15.60 -5.36
N LEU A 262 -5.88 15.91 -6.07
CA LEU A 262 -4.75 16.71 -5.56
C LEU A 262 -5.14 18.16 -5.23
N HIS A 263 -6.21 18.68 -5.86
CA HIS A 263 -6.59 20.09 -5.78
C HIS A 263 -7.64 20.38 -4.71
N CYS A 264 -8.75 19.63 -4.72
CA CYS A 264 -9.87 19.87 -3.81
C CYS A 264 -10.01 18.81 -2.71
N GLY A 265 -9.15 17.79 -2.70
CA GLY A 265 -9.16 16.72 -1.70
C GLY A 265 -10.35 15.75 -1.81
N LYS A 266 -11.17 15.89 -2.86
CA LYS A 266 -12.32 15.01 -3.10
C LYS A 266 -11.91 13.61 -3.53
N HIS A 267 -12.68 12.61 -3.15
CA HIS A 267 -12.41 11.22 -3.47
C HIS A 267 -13.11 10.76 -4.74
N ARG A 268 -12.47 9.82 -5.44
CA ARG A 268 -13.03 9.10 -6.59
C ARG A 268 -12.82 7.61 -6.41
N LEU A 269 -13.72 6.78 -6.94
CA LEU A 269 -13.64 5.33 -6.81
C LEU A 269 -13.87 4.62 -8.14
N THR A 270 -13.09 3.57 -8.37
CA THR A 270 -13.31 2.59 -9.45
C THR A 270 -13.15 1.20 -8.85
N THR A 271 -13.60 0.18 -9.56
CA THR A 271 -13.45 -1.20 -9.09
C THR A 271 -12.74 -2.11 -10.10
N ASP A 272 -12.23 -3.22 -9.57
CA ASP A 272 -11.71 -4.35 -10.33
C ASP A 272 -12.28 -5.66 -9.79
N LEU A 273 -12.15 -6.74 -10.56
CA LEU A 273 -12.36 -8.09 -10.07
C LEU A 273 -11.06 -8.59 -9.40
N PRO A 274 -11.16 -9.34 -8.29
CA PRO A 274 -10.02 -9.88 -7.55
C PRO A 274 -9.22 -10.94 -8.33
#